data_AF-A0A5P8MT31-F1
#
_entry.id   AF-A0A5P8MT31-F1
#
_cell.length_a   1.000
_cell.length_b   1.000
_cell.length_c   1.000
_cell.angle_alpha   90.00
_cell.angle_beta   90.00
_cell.angle_gamma   90.00
#
_symmetry.space_group_name_H-M   'P 1'
#
loop_
_entity.id
_entity.type
_entity.pdbx_description
1 polymer ?
#
loop_
_entity_poly.entity_id
_entity_poly.type
_entity_poly.pdbx_seq_one_letter_code
_entity_poly.pdbx_strand_id
1 'polypeptide(L)'
;MLPVSCFLYDETGAGVRPAGQWGECMGDQGATDAGADLGAFLDSGLRLAGLPLEAELRPRVLMHLATALTMLELVAEFPLPDEAEPAPVYVP
;
A
#
# COMPACT_ATOMS: atom_id res chain seq x y z
N MET A 1 22.19 -27.02 -2.06
CA MET A 1 21.71 -25.79 -2.71
C MET A 1 20.74 -25.15 -1.73
N LEU A 2 21.25 -24.29 -0.84
CA LEU A 2 20.46 -23.69 0.25
C LEU A 2 19.91 -22.35 -0.24
N PRO A 3 18.60 -22.07 -0.10
CA PRO A 3 18.14 -20.69 -0.17
C PRO A 3 18.51 -19.98 1.15
N VAL A 4 19.23 -18.88 1.00
CA VAL A 4 19.59 -17.93 2.06
C VAL A 4 18.30 -17.29 2.57
N SER A 5 17.86 -17.70 3.76
CA SER A 5 16.84 -16.99 4.52
C SER A 5 17.45 -15.68 5.02
N CYS A 6 16.88 -14.55 4.57
CA CYS A 6 17.03 -13.30 5.30
C CYS A 6 16.35 -13.48 6.66
N PHE A 7 17.18 -13.78 7.65
CA PHE A 7 16.83 -13.86 9.06
C PHE A 7 16.53 -12.43 9.53
N LEU A 8 15.27 -12.12 9.81
CA LEU A 8 14.94 -11.04 10.74
C LEU A 8 14.54 -11.68 12.06
N TYR A 9 15.37 -11.39 13.04
CA TYR A 9 15.31 -11.81 14.43
C TYR A 9 14.02 -11.26 15.08
N ASP A 10 13.25 -12.11 15.76
CA ASP A 10 12.19 -11.70 16.70
C ASP A 10 12.65 -12.11 18.12
N GLU A 11 12.86 -11.13 19.00
CA GLU A 11 13.42 -11.29 20.36
C GLU A 11 12.38 -11.85 21.37
N THR A 12 11.22 -12.30 20.92
CA THR A 12 10.14 -12.77 21.79
C THR A 12 9.72 -14.16 21.36
N GLY A 13 10.43 -15.18 21.88
CA GLY A 13 10.27 -16.60 21.56
C GLY A 13 8.88 -17.19 21.81
N ALA A 14 7.90 -16.82 20.99
CA ALA A 14 6.56 -17.38 20.96
C ALA A 14 5.99 -17.35 19.53
N GLY A 15 6.29 -18.40 18.77
CA GLY A 15 5.45 -18.84 17.64
C GLY A 15 5.88 -18.36 16.27
N VAL A 16 6.49 -19.28 15.50
CA VAL A 16 6.57 -19.20 14.04
C VAL A 16 5.15 -19.11 13.49
N ARG A 17 4.75 -17.94 12.97
CA ARG A 17 3.50 -17.79 12.23
C ARG A 17 3.72 -18.27 10.79
N PRO A 18 2.92 -19.22 10.27
CA PRO A 18 3.08 -19.69 8.90
C PRO A 18 2.77 -18.55 7.91
N ALA A 19 3.58 -18.46 6.86
CA ALA A 19 3.38 -17.57 5.73
C ALA A 19 2.05 -17.91 5.05
N GLY A 20 0.99 -17.21 5.44
CA GLY A 20 -0.36 -17.46 4.94
C GLY A 20 -1.46 -16.64 5.63
N GLN A 21 -1.27 -16.22 6.89
CA GLN A 21 -2.37 -15.58 7.65
C GLN A 21 -2.46 -14.05 7.58
N TRP A 22 -1.92 -13.43 6.51
CA TRP A 22 -2.12 -12.00 6.27
C TRP A 22 -3.61 -11.66 6.07
N GLY A 23 -4.45 -12.66 5.72
CA GLY A 23 -5.90 -12.51 5.56
C GLY A 23 -6.70 -12.48 6.86
N GLU A 24 -6.39 -13.31 7.86
CA GLU A 24 -7.21 -13.39 9.10
C GLU A 24 -7.04 -12.22 10.09
N CYS A 25 -6.09 -11.31 9.86
CA CYS A 25 -5.88 -10.14 10.74
C CYS A 25 -6.63 -8.88 10.28
N MET A 26 -7.03 -8.81 9.01
CA MET A 26 -7.85 -7.72 8.49
C MET A 26 -9.28 -8.22 8.33
N GLY A 27 -10.19 -7.67 9.13
CA GLY A 27 -11.60 -8.03 9.08
C GLY A 27 -12.19 -7.89 7.68
N ASP A 28 -13.08 -8.83 7.36
CA ASP A 28 -13.94 -8.87 6.17
C ASP A 28 -14.93 -7.70 6.15
N GLN A 29 -14.46 -6.48 5.94
CA GLN A 29 -15.31 -5.29 5.90
C GLN A 29 -15.13 -4.55 4.56
N GLY A 30 -16.02 -4.84 3.60
CA GLY A 30 -16.35 -3.92 2.50
C GLY A 30 -15.52 -4.00 1.20
N ALA A 31 -14.78 -5.08 0.96
CA ALA A 31 -13.80 -5.15 -0.13
C ALA A 31 -14.37 -5.13 -1.57
N THR A 32 -15.67 -5.37 -1.78
CA THR A 32 -16.21 -5.53 -3.15
C THR A 32 -16.42 -4.22 -3.90
N ASP A 33 -16.83 -3.16 -3.22
CA ASP A 33 -17.09 -1.85 -3.85
C ASP A 33 -15.84 -0.97 -3.84
N ALA A 34 -15.11 -0.93 -2.72
CA ALA A 34 -13.85 -0.20 -2.60
C ALA A 34 -12.77 -0.74 -3.56
N GLY A 35 -12.76 -2.05 -3.81
CA GLY A 35 -11.86 -2.67 -4.80
C GLY A 35 -12.20 -2.28 -6.25
N ALA A 36 -13.49 -2.09 -6.56
CA ALA A 36 -13.94 -1.65 -7.88
C ALA A 36 -13.58 -0.18 -8.15
N ASP A 37 -13.78 0.69 -7.15
CA ASP A 37 -13.41 2.11 -7.22
C ASP A 37 -11.90 2.28 -7.38
N LEU A 38 -11.10 1.49 -6.66
CA LEU A 38 -9.65 1.52 -6.77
C LEU A 38 -9.15 1.07 -8.15
N GLY A 39 -9.84 0.08 -8.74
CA GLY A 39 -9.61 -0.36 -10.12
C GLY A 39 -9.85 0.76 -11.13
N ALA A 40 -10.98 1.47 -11.01
CA ALA A 40 -11.32 2.58 -11.89
C ALA A 40 -10.32 3.76 -11.72
N PHE A 41 -9.92 4.05 -10.48
CA PHE A 41 -8.89 5.04 -10.21
C PHE A 41 -7.56 4.67 -10.89
N LEU A 42 -7.10 3.42 -10.73
CA LEU A 42 -5.89 2.92 -11.40
C LEU A 42 -5.98 3.08 -12.92
N ASP A 43 -7.10 2.69 -13.54
CA ASP A 43 -7.29 2.78 -14.99
C ASP A 43 -7.24 4.23 -15.49
N SER A 44 -7.85 5.16 -14.75
CA SER A 44 -7.81 6.59 -15.07
C SER A 44 -6.40 7.17 -14.93
N GLY A 45 -5.68 6.80 -13.85
CA GLY A 45 -4.31 7.22 -13.59
C GLY A 45 -3.34 6.75 -14.66
N LEU A 46 -3.43 5.48 -15.08
CA LEU A 46 -2.62 4.92 -16.16
C LEU A 46 -2.87 5.63 -17.48
N ARG A 47 -4.14 5.94 -17.80
CA ARG A 47 -4.52 6.68 -19.01
C ARG A 47 -3.92 8.09 -19.01
N LEU A 48 -4.02 8.80 -17.88
CA LEU A 48 -3.48 10.16 -17.75
C LEU A 48 -1.95 10.19 -17.79
N ALA A 49 -1.30 9.21 -17.17
CA ALA A 49 0.15 9.09 -17.15
C ALA A 49 0.72 8.53 -18.46
N GLY A 50 -0.12 7.99 -19.36
CA GLY A 50 0.31 7.34 -20.59
C GLY A 50 1.15 6.08 -20.35
N LEU A 51 0.95 5.41 -19.21
CA LEU A 51 1.73 4.24 -18.81
C LEU A 51 1.02 2.95 -19.25
N PRO A 52 1.68 2.08 -20.03
CA PRO A 52 1.16 0.74 -20.29
C PRO A 52 1.26 -0.09 -19.00
N LEU A 53 0.23 -0.91 -18.75
CA LEU A 53 0.24 -1.89 -17.66
C LEU A 53 -0.18 -3.25 -18.21
N GLU A 54 0.68 -4.25 -18.03
CA GLU A 54 0.37 -5.64 -18.34
C GLU A 54 -0.72 -6.17 -17.40
N ALA A 55 -1.69 -6.90 -17.95
CA ALA A 55 -2.83 -7.41 -17.19
C ALA A 55 -2.40 -8.31 -16.00
N GLU A 56 -1.29 -9.04 -16.15
CA GLU A 56 -0.73 -9.91 -15.11
C GLU A 56 -0.18 -9.14 -13.89
N LEU A 57 0.21 -7.89 -14.07
CA LEU A 57 0.75 -7.04 -13.01
C LEU A 57 -0.33 -6.27 -12.26
N ARG A 58 -1.51 -6.09 -12.87
CA ARG A 58 -2.65 -5.39 -12.28
C ARG A 58 -2.96 -5.78 -10.82
N PRO A 59 -3.08 -7.06 -10.44
CA PRO A 59 -3.38 -7.42 -9.05
C PRO A 59 -2.28 -6.99 -8.07
N ARG A 60 -1.00 -6.99 -8.49
CA ARG A 60 0.12 -6.54 -7.64
C ARG A 60 0.11 -5.02 -7.46
N VAL A 61 -0.18 -4.28 -8.52
CA VAL A 61 -0.30 -2.82 -8.45
C VAL A 61 -1.46 -2.42 -7.54
N LEU A 62 -2.61 -3.08 -7.66
CA LEU A 62 -3.76 -2.83 -6.79
C LEU A 62 -3.45 -3.11 -5.32
N MET A 63 -2.73 -4.20 -5.03
CA MET A 63 -2.27 -4.51 -3.66
C MET A 63 -1.39 -3.39 -3.09
N HIS A 64 -0.42 -2.91 -3.85
CA HIS A 64 0.45 -1.81 -3.40
C HIS A 64 -0.31 -0.50 -3.24
N LEU A 65 -1.26 -0.21 -4.14
CA LEU A 65 -2.08 0.98 -4.06
C LEU A 65 -2.99 0.96 -2.84
N ALA A 66 -3.60 -0.19 -2.52
CA ALA A 66 -4.38 -0.35 -1.30
C ALA A 66 -3.53 -0.11 -0.05
N THR A 67 -2.29 -0.60 -0.03
CA THR A 67 -1.35 -0.36 1.08
C THR A 67 -0.99 1.12 1.21
N ALA A 68 -0.79 1.82 0.09
CA ALA A 68 -0.51 3.25 0.09
C ALA A 68 -1.71 4.07 0.64
N LEU A 69 -2.95 3.63 0.37
CA LEU A 69 -4.15 4.26 0.93
C LEU A 69 -4.21 4.11 2.45
N THR A 70 -3.85 2.94 3.00
CA THR A 70 -3.76 2.78 4.45
C THR A 70 -2.72 3.72 5.07
N MET A 71 -1.59 3.95 4.39
CA MET A 71 -0.60 4.93 4.86
C MET A 71 -1.09 6.38 4.73
N LEU A 72 -1.90 6.67 3.71
CA LEU A 72 -2.47 7.98 3.48
C LEU A 72 -3.42 8.40 4.60
N GLU A 73 -4.18 7.47 5.19
CA GLU A 73 -5.05 7.75 6.34
C GLU A 73 -4.26 8.40 7.49
N LEU A 74 -3.07 7.88 7.80
CA LEU A 74 -2.19 8.44 8.84
C LEU A 74 -1.74 9.87 8.53
N VAL A 75 -1.54 10.19 7.25
CA VAL A 75 -1.11 11.53 6.81
C VAL A 75 -2.30 12.49 6.77
N ALA A 76 -3.48 12.02 6.35
CA ALA A 76 -4.70 12.82 6.25
C ALA A 76 -5.24 13.23 7.63
N GLU A 77 -4.99 12.42 8.66
CA GLU A 77 -5.33 12.73 10.05
C GLU A 77 -4.44 13.82 10.67
N PHE A 78 -3.27 14.11 10.08
CA PHE A 78 -2.37 15.14 10.59
C PHE A 78 -2.97 16.54 10.33
N PRO A 79 -3.28 17.33 11.39
CA PRO A 79 -3.87 18.65 11.21
C PRO A 79 -2.86 19.60 10.58
N LEU A 80 -3.19 20.15 9.41
CA LEU A 80 -2.38 21.15 8.71
C LEU A 80 -3.03 22.53 8.84
N PRO A 81 -2.39 23.49 9.54
CA PRO A 81 -2.85 24.88 9.52
C PRO A 81 -2.64 25.50 8.13
N ASP A 82 -3.43 26.52 7.79
CA ASP A 82 -3.35 27.19 6.49
C ASP A 82 -1.98 27.86 6.27
N GLU A 83 -1.31 28.27 7.35
CA GLU A 83 0.04 28.85 7.34
C GLU A 83 1.16 27.80 7.30
N ALA A 84 0.83 26.51 7.21
CA ALA A 84 1.83 25.46 7.05
C ALA A 84 2.51 25.56 5.69
N GLU A 85 3.75 26.05 5.69
CA GLU A 85 4.59 26.03 4.51
C GLU A 85 5.00 24.59 4.15
N PRO A 86 5.02 24.22 2.86
CA PRO A 86 5.50 22.92 2.45
C PRO A 86 6.97 22.73 2.82
N ALA A 87 7.41 21.47 2.86
CA ALA A 87 8.82 21.12 3.03
C ALA A 87 9.71 21.92 2.05
N PRO A 88 10.99 22.16 2.38
CA PRO A 88 11.82 23.20 1.78
C PRO A 88 11.68 23.28 0.26
N VAL A 89 11.12 24.40 -0.20
CA VAL A 89 11.07 24.76 -1.61
C VAL A 89 12.46 25.26 -2.01
N TYR A 90 12.94 24.84 -3.19
CA TYR A 90 14.24 25.24 -3.73
C TYR A 90 14.52 26.75 -3.55
N VAL A 91 15.67 27.08 -2.99
CA VAL A 91 16.18 28.46 -2.90
C VAL A 91 17.27 28.62 -3.97
N PRO A 92 17.13 29.56 -4.93
CA PRO A 92 18.06 29.73 -6.04
C PRO A 92 19.47 30.19 -5.65
#